data_AF-A0A538BT98-F1
#
_entry.id   AF-A0A538BT98-F1
#
_cell.length_a   1.000
_cell.length_b   1.000
_cell.length_c   1.000
_cell.angle_alpha   90.00
_cell.angle_beta   90.00
_cell.angle_gamma   90.00
#
_symmetry.space_group_name_H-M   'P 1'
#
loop_
_entity.id
_entity.type
_entity.pdbx_description
1 polymer ?
#
loop_
_entity_poly.entity_id
_entity_poly.type
_entity_poly.pdbx_seq_one_letter_code
_entity_poly.pdbx_strand_id
1 'polypeptide(L)'
;MGVALERFVEELAAARIGATHNQYADSPLRRERLGAYLESRSGAPFLLVGEAAGYRGARISGLAFTSERQLTGAGPAEATATIVHRVLADLGLEEHLLLWNVVPTHPGTATSNRLPTRSEVAQAHCFLVSLMRGRQVVAVGRLAARVTGAPYVRHPSHGGAAAFAEGLRRLH
;
A
#
# COMPACT_ATOMS: atom_id res chain seq x y z
N MET A 1 -8.21 8.39 18.94
CA MET A 1 -7.71 7.67 17.75
C MET A 1 -6.73 8.54 16.96
N GLY A 2 -7.07 9.82 16.71
CA GLY A 2 -6.22 10.78 15.98
C GLY A 2 -4.75 10.89 16.41
N VAL A 3 -4.43 11.07 17.70
CA VAL A 3 -3.03 11.27 18.17
C VAL A 3 -2.11 10.09 17.85
N ALA A 4 -2.62 8.85 17.88
CA ALA A 4 -1.82 7.68 17.55
C ALA A 4 -1.53 7.55 16.05
N LEU A 5 -2.49 7.96 15.20
CA LEU A 5 -2.33 7.98 13.76
C LEU A 5 -1.41 9.11 13.31
N GLU A 6 -1.55 10.29 13.90
CA GLU A 6 -0.67 11.42 13.65
C GLU A 6 0.80 11.04 13.94
N ARG A 7 1.06 10.48 15.13
CA ARG A 7 2.39 9.96 15.48
C ARG A 7 2.89 8.90 14.49
N PHE A 8 2.03 7.97 14.06
CA PHE A 8 2.41 6.96 13.06
C PHE A 8 2.86 7.60 11.74
N VAL A 9 2.14 8.62 11.27
CA VAL A 9 2.48 9.34 10.03
C VAL A 9 3.77 10.14 10.19
N GLU A 10 3.99 10.78 11.33
CA GLU A 10 5.22 11.51 11.65
C GLU A 10 6.43 10.57 11.74
N GLU A 11 6.29 9.44 12.44
CA GLU A 11 7.32 8.41 12.52
C GLU A 11 7.70 7.89 11.12
N LEU A 12 6.70 7.63 10.26
CA LEU A 12 6.94 7.21 8.88
C LEU A 12 7.60 8.30 8.05
N ALA A 13 7.22 9.56 8.22
CA ALA A 13 7.82 10.69 7.52
C ALA A 13 9.28 10.90 7.93
N ALA A 14 9.63 10.67 9.19
CA ALA A 14 10.99 10.75 9.71
C ALA A 14 11.83 9.50 9.40
N ALA A 15 11.20 8.38 9.03
CA ALA A 15 11.90 7.11 8.85
C ALA A 15 12.86 7.12 7.65
N ARG A 16 14.03 6.52 7.85
CA ARG A 16 14.96 6.16 6.78
C ARG A 16 14.90 4.66 6.51
N ILE A 17 14.33 4.28 5.38
CA ILE A 17 14.20 2.88 4.95
C ILE A 17 15.18 2.64 3.79
N GLY A 18 16.38 2.20 4.13
CA GLY A 18 17.48 1.92 3.19
C GLY A 18 17.76 3.08 2.23
N ALA A 19 17.77 2.77 0.94
CA ALA A 19 17.98 3.74 -0.14
C ALA A 19 16.67 4.11 -0.85
N THR A 20 15.52 3.80 -0.24
CA THR A 20 14.22 4.15 -0.81
C THR A 20 14.00 5.66 -0.77
N HIS A 21 13.22 6.16 -1.73
CA HIS A 21 12.69 7.51 -1.67
C HIS A 21 11.49 7.53 -0.71
N ASN A 22 11.62 8.22 0.41
CA ASN A 22 10.52 8.44 1.35
C ASN A 22 9.66 9.62 0.86
N GLN A 23 8.54 9.32 0.19
CA GLN A 23 7.63 10.33 -0.32
C GLN A 23 6.94 11.19 0.75
N TYR A 24 7.01 10.79 2.03
CA TYR A 24 6.39 11.51 3.14
C TYR A 24 7.35 12.52 3.81
N ALA A 25 8.66 12.37 3.62
CA ALA A 25 9.69 13.13 4.34
C ALA A 25 9.56 14.65 4.19
N ASP A 26 9.18 15.14 3.00
CA ASP A 26 9.07 16.59 2.74
C ASP A 26 7.74 16.96 2.07
N SER A 27 6.67 16.23 2.38
CA SER A 27 5.38 16.42 1.71
C SER A 27 4.21 16.47 2.69
N PRO A 28 3.82 17.68 3.15
CA PRO A 28 2.64 17.87 4.00
C PRO A 28 1.38 17.26 3.38
N LEU A 29 1.18 17.45 2.07
CA LEU A 29 0.05 16.88 1.33
C LEU A 29 -0.03 15.35 1.44
N ARG A 30 1.09 14.64 1.29
CA ARG A 30 1.10 13.17 1.36
C ARG A 30 0.89 12.66 2.77
N ARG A 31 1.39 13.39 3.78
CA ARG A 31 1.13 13.10 5.20
C ARG A 31 -0.34 13.28 5.54
N GLU A 32 -0.94 14.38 5.12
CA GLU A 32 -2.37 14.66 5.28
C GLU A 32 -3.23 13.58 4.61
N ARG A 33 -2.96 13.28 3.33
CA ARG A 33 -3.66 12.20 2.60
C ARG A 33 -3.55 10.86 3.32
N LEU A 34 -2.34 10.51 3.77
CA LEU A 34 -2.11 9.26 4.49
C LEU A 34 -2.89 9.22 5.81
N GLY A 35 -2.81 10.29 6.61
CA GLY A 35 -3.53 10.39 7.88
C GLY A 35 -5.04 10.26 7.70
N ALA A 36 -5.62 11.04 6.77
CA ALA A 36 -7.03 10.98 6.45
C ALA A 36 -7.48 9.59 5.96
N TYR A 37 -6.65 8.93 5.14
CA TYR A 37 -6.94 7.57 4.66
C TYR A 37 -6.88 6.51 5.78
N LEU A 38 -5.88 6.59 6.66
CA LEU A 38 -5.78 5.68 7.81
C LEU A 38 -6.94 5.87 8.80
N GLU A 39 -7.36 7.11 9.02
CA GLU A 39 -8.52 7.44 9.86
C GLU A 39 -9.82 6.87 9.25
N SER A 40 -10.06 7.12 7.95
CA SER A 40 -11.27 6.65 7.27
C SER A 40 -11.36 5.12 7.13
N ARG A 41 -10.22 4.43 7.18
CA ARG A 41 -10.11 2.95 7.16
C ARG A 41 -9.77 2.35 8.52
N SER A 42 -9.90 3.11 9.60
CA SER A 42 -9.57 2.63 10.95
C SER A 42 -10.39 1.40 11.37
N GLY A 43 -11.67 1.34 10.97
CA GLY A 43 -12.56 0.21 11.21
C GLY A 43 -12.53 -0.90 10.17
N ALA A 44 -11.69 -0.81 9.13
CA ALA A 44 -11.62 -1.81 8.07
C ALA A 44 -11.12 -3.16 8.64
N PRO A 45 -11.89 -4.25 8.53
CA PRO A 45 -11.50 -5.55 9.09
C PRO A 45 -10.37 -6.24 8.32
N PHE A 46 -10.16 -5.85 7.06
CA PHE A 46 -9.13 -6.44 6.21
C PHE A 46 -7.98 -5.47 5.91
N LEU A 47 -6.78 -6.02 5.80
CA LEU A 47 -5.57 -5.33 5.35
C LEU A 47 -5.01 -6.00 4.10
N LEU A 48 -5.06 -5.31 2.96
CA LEU A 48 -4.45 -5.77 1.71
C LEU A 48 -3.03 -5.23 1.60
N VAL A 49 -2.03 -6.12 1.55
CA VAL A 49 -0.60 -5.75 1.61
C VAL A 49 0.09 -6.02 0.29
N GLY A 50 0.60 -4.97 -0.34
CA GLY A 50 1.45 -5.01 -1.53
C GLY A 50 2.95 -5.07 -1.22
N GLU A 51 3.76 -5.08 -2.26
CA GLU A 51 5.22 -5.14 -2.14
C GLU A 51 5.83 -3.82 -1.68
N ALA A 52 5.69 -2.77 -2.51
CA ALA A 52 6.29 -1.47 -2.25
C ALA A 52 5.59 -0.35 -3.03
N ALA A 53 5.89 0.90 -2.69
CA ALA A 53 5.37 2.03 -3.46
C ALA A 53 5.94 2.04 -4.89
N GLY A 54 5.07 2.09 -5.90
CA GLY A 54 5.46 2.21 -7.30
C GLY A 54 5.74 3.66 -7.74
N TYR A 55 6.67 3.84 -8.70
CA TYR A 55 7.16 5.16 -9.12
C TYR A 55 6.08 6.11 -9.68
N ARG A 56 5.00 5.55 -10.26
CA ARG A 56 3.82 6.27 -10.79
C ARG A 56 2.59 6.20 -9.87
N GLY A 57 2.63 5.37 -8.85
CA GLY A 57 1.53 5.15 -7.90
C GLY A 57 1.80 5.84 -6.57
N ALA A 58 1.92 5.04 -5.52
CA ALA A 58 2.07 5.48 -4.13
C ALA A 58 3.25 6.43 -3.88
N ARG A 59 4.32 6.37 -4.69
CA ARG A 59 5.41 7.36 -4.63
C ARG A 59 4.89 8.79 -4.83
N ILE A 60 3.93 8.95 -5.74
CA ILE A 60 3.37 10.26 -6.10
C ILE A 60 2.15 10.58 -5.25
N SER A 61 1.22 9.63 -5.09
CA SER A 61 -0.05 9.85 -4.39
C SER A 61 0.08 9.85 -2.87
N GLY A 62 1.06 9.13 -2.33
CA GLY A 62 1.21 8.83 -0.90
C GLY A 62 0.38 7.64 -0.41
N LEU A 63 -0.42 6.99 -1.25
CA LEU A 63 -1.34 5.93 -0.83
C LEU A 63 -1.08 4.61 -1.59
N ALA A 64 -1.02 3.50 -0.85
CA ALA A 64 -0.79 2.17 -1.43
C ALA A 64 -1.88 1.83 -2.46
N PHE A 65 -1.47 1.17 -3.55
CA PHE A 65 -2.33 0.81 -4.68
C PHE A 65 -3.19 1.95 -5.23
N THR A 66 -2.77 3.21 -5.07
CA THR A 66 -3.55 4.37 -5.51
C THR A 66 -2.64 5.31 -6.28
N SER A 67 -3.05 5.74 -7.47
CA SER A 67 -2.31 6.68 -8.32
C SER A 67 -2.85 8.10 -8.15
N GLU A 68 -2.04 9.12 -8.51
CA GLU A 68 -2.46 10.53 -8.42
C GLU A 68 -3.72 10.80 -9.25
N ARG A 69 -3.85 10.14 -10.40
CA ARG A 69 -5.01 10.23 -11.27
C ARG A 69 -6.31 9.77 -10.61
N GLN A 70 -6.24 8.79 -9.72
CA GLN A 70 -7.43 8.32 -9.02
C GLN A 70 -7.89 9.30 -7.93
N LEU A 71 -6.96 10.07 -7.36
CA LEU A 71 -7.28 11.07 -6.34
C LEU A 71 -7.76 12.39 -6.94
N THR A 72 -7.23 12.79 -8.09
CA THR A 72 -7.39 14.16 -8.62
C THR A 72 -8.01 14.23 -10.01
N GLY A 73 -8.15 13.10 -10.71
CA GLY A 73 -8.46 13.06 -12.14
C GLY A 73 -7.27 13.40 -13.06
N ALA A 74 -6.15 13.86 -12.51
CA ALA A 74 -4.97 14.32 -13.26
C ALA A 74 -3.67 13.63 -12.81
N GLY A 75 -2.60 13.78 -13.60
CA GLY A 75 -1.29 13.20 -13.28
C GLY A 75 -1.12 11.74 -13.69
N PRO A 76 -0.08 11.04 -13.18
CA PRO A 76 0.25 9.69 -13.59
C PRO A 76 -0.83 8.68 -13.17
N ALA A 77 -1.10 7.74 -14.06
CA ALA A 77 -1.83 6.52 -13.77
C ALA A 77 -0.86 5.36 -13.52
N GLU A 78 -1.26 4.41 -12.68
CA GLU A 78 -0.55 3.15 -12.47
C GLU A 78 -1.50 1.97 -12.73
N ALA A 79 -1.14 1.09 -13.67
CA ALA A 79 -2.02 0.00 -14.10
C ALA A 79 -2.43 -0.94 -12.94
N THR A 80 -1.49 -1.27 -12.05
CA THR A 80 -1.77 -2.06 -10.83
C THR A 80 -2.84 -1.38 -9.99
N ALA A 81 -2.68 -0.08 -9.69
CA ALA A 81 -3.62 0.69 -8.90
C ALA A 81 -5.02 0.72 -9.54
N THR A 82 -5.10 0.95 -10.85
CA THR A 82 -6.36 0.92 -11.60
C THR A 82 -7.05 -0.44 -11.50
N ILE A 83 -6.29 -1.54 -11.66
CA ILE A 83 -6.86 -2.90 -11.58
C ILE A 83 -7.33 -3.21 -10.17
N VAL A 84 -6.54 -2.88 -9.14
CA VAL A 84 -6.91 -3.13 -7.74
C VAL A 84 -8.23 -2.44 -7.43
N HIS A 85 -8.31 -1.11 -7.62
CA HIS A 85 -9.52 -0.37 -7.29
C HIS A 85 -10.75 -0.83 -8.07
N ARG A 86 -10.61 -1.14 -9.38
CA ARG A 86 -11.73 -1.71 -10.16
C ARG A 86 -12.21 -3.02 -9.56
N VAL A 87 -11.30 -3.93 -9.23
CA VAL A 87 -11.66 -5.23 -8.65
C VAL A 87 -12.29 -5.08 -7.27
N LEU A 88 -11.81 -4.14 -6.45
CA LEU A 88 -12.44 -3.88 -5.16
C LEU A 88 -13.88 -3.37 -5.34
N ALA A 89 -14.10 -2.46 -6.30
CA ALA A 89 -15.42 -1.96 -6.69
C ALA A 89 -16.37 -3.03 -7.19
N ASP A 90 -15.89 -3.87 -8.10
CA ASP A 90 -16.67 -4.98 -8.63
C ASP A 90 -17.09 -5.98 -7.55
N LEU A 91 -16.38 -6.01 -6.40
CA LEU A 91 -16.64 -6.89 -5.26
C LEU A 91 -17.29 -6.17 -4.06
N GLY A 92 -17.49 -4.85 -4.11
CA GLY A 92 -18.00 -4.06 -2.98
C GLY A 92 -17.08 -4.03 -1.75
N LEU A 93 -15.77 -4.11 -1.96
CA LEU A 93 -14.78 -4.27 -0.88
C LEU A 93 -14.04 -2.98 -0.48
N GLU A 94 -14.22 -1.86 -1.20
CA GLU A 94 -13.38 -0.66 -1.02
C GLU A 94 -13.40 -0.11 0.40
N GLU A 95 -14.57 -0.10 1.04
CA GLU A 95 -14.77 0.42 2.39
C GLU A 95 -14.31 -0.56 3.49
N HIS A 96 -14.17 -1.84 3.15
CA HIS A 96 -13.83 -2.91 4.07
C HIS A 96 -12.32 -3.20 4.13
N LEU A 97 -11.53 -2.55 3.28
CA LEU A 97 -10.09 -2.78 3.13
C LEU A 97 -9.27 -1.54 3.47
N LEU A 98 -8.26 -1.75 4.30
CA LEU A 98 -7.09 -0.88 4.36
C LEU A 98 -6.03 -1.39 3.37
N LEU A 99 -5.53 -0.52 2.50
CA LEU A 99 -4.48 -0.81 1.53
C LEU A 99 -3.12 -0.37 2.08
N TRP A 100 -2.13 -1.27 2.05
CA TRP A 100 -0.78 -0.99 2.54
C TRP A 100 0.30 -1.68 1.69
N ASN A 101 1.57 -1.36 1.95
CA ASN A 101 2.73 -2.01 1.34
C ASN A 101 3.68 -2.53 2.42
N VAL A 102 4.37 -3.64 2.16
CA VAL A 102 5.47 -4.11 3.02
C VAL A 102 6.53 -3.01 3.19
N VAL A 103 6.96 -2.41 2.08
CA VAL A 103 7.82 -1.23 2.10
C VAL A 103 6.99 -0.01 1.68
N PRO A 104 6.56 0.85 2.62
CA PRO A 104 5.65 1.95 2.32
C PRO A 104 6.31 3.06 1.49
N THR A 105 7.65 3.08 1.41
CA THR A 105 8.43 4.02 0.60
C THR A 105 8.81 3.43 -0.76
N HIS A 106 9.35 4.25 -1.66
CA HIS A 106 9.62 3.82 -3.04
C HIS A 106 11.06 3.30 -3.24
N PRO A 107 11.25 1.98 -3.46
CA PRO A 107 12.51 1.44 -3.96
C PRO A 107 12.60 1.64 -5.47
N GLY A 108 13.48 2.52 -5.93
CA GLY A 108 13.70 2.75 -7.35
C GLY A 108 14.18 4.16 -7.66
N THR A 109 13.92 4.59 -8.89
CA THR A 109 14.23 5.95 -9.38
C THR A 109 12.93 6.69 -9.69
N ALA A 110 13.03 7.96 -10.08
CA ALA A 110 11.86 8.72 -10.51
C ALA A 110 11.10 8.10 -11.71
N THR A 111 11.71 7.15 -12.43
CA THR A 111 11.17 6.56 -13.67
C THR A 111 11.12 5.04 -13.68
N SER A 112 11.56 4.36 -12.60
CA SER A 112 11.64 2.90 -12.57
C SER A 112 11.46 2.34 -11.15
N ASN A 113 10.95 1.11 -11.05
CA ASN A 113 10.84 0.35 -9.81
C ASN A 113 12.06 -0.57 -9.64
N ARG A 114 12.43 -0.88 -8.40
CA ARG A 114 13.25 -2.05 -8.06
C ARG A 114 12.59 -2.86 -6.95
N LEU A 115 12.96 -4.13 -6.83
CA LEU A 115 12.56 -4.95 -5.68
C LEU A 115 13.16 -4.39 -4.39
N PRO A 116 12.42 -4.35 -3.26
CA PRO A 116 13.00 -4.02 -1.97
C PRO A 116 14.13 -4.99 -1.56
N THR A 117 15.13 -4.47 -0.85
CA THR A 117 16.13 -5.33 -0.19
C THR A 117 15.56 -5.94 1.09
N ARG A 118 16.20 -7.00 1.59
CA ARG A 118 15.87 -7.59 2.91
C ARG A 118 15.99 -6.56 4.04
N SER A 119 16.99 -5.68 3.97
CA SER A 119 17.20 -4.63 4.97
C SER A 119 16.06 -3.61 4.98
N GLU A 120 15.58 -3.21 3.79
CA GLU A 120 14.45 -2.27 3.68
C GLU A 120 13.15 -2.89 4.19
N VAL A 121 12.90 -4.16 3.89
CA VAL A 121 11.78 -4.92 4.46
C VAL A 121 11.85 -4.93 5.99
N ALA A 122 13.02 -5.24 6.56
CA ALA A 122 13.21 -5.27 8.01
C ALA A 122 12.98 -3.90 8.66
N GLN A 123 13.49 -2.83 8.05
CA GLN A 123 13.33 -1.45 8.54
C GLN A 123 11.89 -0.93 8.44
N ALA A 124 11.13 -1.39 7.44
CA ALA A 124 9.72 -1.03 7.28
C ALA A 124 8.76 -1.83 8.17
N HIS A 125 9.21 -2.95 8.74
CA HIS A 125 8.36 -3.96 9.37
C HIS A 125 7.51 -3.44 10.53
N CYS A 126 8.02 -2.48 11.32
CA CYS A 126 7.28 -1.90 12.44
C CYS A 126 5.95 -1.25 12.01
N PHE A 127 5.96 -0.55 10.87
CA PHE A 127 4.76 0.11 10.33
C PHE A 127 3.71 -0.92 9.90
N LEU A 128 4.15 -1.99 9.24
CA LEU A 128 3.27 -3.08 8.82
C LEU A 128 2.64 -3.78 10.01
N VAL A 129 3.44 -4.19 11.02
CA VAL A 129 2.94 -4.87 12.22
C VAL A 129 1.90 -4.04 12.96
N SER A 130 2.11 -2.72 13.05
CA SER A 130 1.14 -1.81 13.68
C SER A 130 -0.24 -1.90 13.00
N LEU A 131 -0.28 -1.89 11.67
CA LEU A 131 -1.52 -1.93 10.89
C LEU A 131 -2.15 -3.33 10.83
N MET A 132 -1.37 -4.40 10.96
CA MET A 132 -1.90 -5.78 10.98
C MET A 132 -2.73 -6.09 12.24
N ARG A 133 -2.53 -5.34 13.34
CA ARG A 133 -3.24 -5.62 14.60
C ARG A 133 -4.75 -5.48 14.43
N GLY A 134 -5.46 -6.54 14.80
CA GLY A 134 -6.93 -6.59 14.73
C GLY A 134 -7.51 -6.71 13.32
N ARG A 135 -6.68 -7.00 12.31
CA ARG A 135 -7.12 -7.13 10.91
C ARG A 135 -6.78 -8.49 10.32
N GLN A 136 -7.65 -8.98 9.45
CA GLN A 136 -7.35 -10.12 8.58
C GLN A 136 -6.49 -9.64 7.41
N VAL A 137 -5.29 -10.22 7.29
CA VAL A 137 -4.32 -9.77 6.30
C VAL A 137 -4.46 -10.60 5.02
N VAL A 138 -4.37 -9.93 3.86
CA VAL A 138 -4.29 -10.57 2.55
C VAL A 138 -3.06 -10.03 1.82
N ALA A 139 -2.19 -10.93 1.38
CA ALA A 139 -0.96 -10.57 0.70
C ALA A 139 -1.13 -10.54 -0.83
N VAL A 140 -0.68 -9.47 -1.45
CA VAL A 140 -0.66 -9.31 -2.92
C VAL A 140 0.78 -9.46 -3.42
N GLY A 141 1.06 -10.58 -4.08
CA GLY A 141 2.43 -10.87 -4.52
C GLY A 141 3.25 -11.70 -3.52
N ARG A 142 4.33 -12.32 -4.02
CA ARG A 142 5.13 -13.29 -3.27
C ARG A 142 5.93 -12.67 -2.12
N LEU A 143 6.38 -11.41 -2.25
CA LEU A 143 7.10 -10.76 -1.17
C LEU A 143 6.18 -10.52 0.02
N ALA A 144 5.01 -9.91 -0.22
CA ALA A 144 4.02 -9.67 0.82
C ALA A 144 3.65 -10.97 1.54
N ALA A 145 3.38 -12.04 0.78
CA ALA A 145 3.00 -13.33 1.36
C ALA A 145 4.08 -13.91 2.28
N ARG A 146 5.35 -13.79 1.88
CA ARG A 146 6.49 -14.25 2.69
C ARG A 146 6.67 -13.45 3.97
N VAL A 147 6.46 -12.13 3.91
CA VAL A 147 6.68 -11.23 5.04
C VAL A 147 5.53 -11.31 6.04
N THR A 148 4.29 -11.40 5.57
CA THR A 148 3.11 -11.43 6.45
C THR A 148 2.73 -12.84 6.89
N GLY A 149 3.13 -13.89 6.15
CA GLY A 149 2.63 -15.25 6.34
C GLY A 149 1.14 -15.42 6.01
N ALA A 150 0.52 -14.41 5.40
CA ALA A 150 -0.91 -14.35 5.18
C ALA A 150 -1.35 -15.07 3.89
N PRO A 151 -2.66 -15.37 3.73
CA PRO A 151 -3.22 -15.84 2.46
C PRO A 151 -2.83 -14.94 1.31
N TYR A 152 -2.46 -15.56 0.19
CA TYR A 152 -1.85 -14.91 -0.96
C TYR A 152 -2.81 -14.84 -2.14
N VAL A 153 -2.86 -13.67 -2.78
CA VAL A 153 -3.46 -13.46 -4.11
C VAL A 153 -2.41 -13.04 -5.12
N ARG A 154 -2.59 -13.49 -6.38
CA ARG A 154 -1.66 -13.14 -7.47
C ARG A 154 -1.66 -11.63 -7.68
N HIS A 155 -0.48 -11.04 -7.79
CA HIS A 155 -0.34 -9.61 -8.09
C HIS A 155 -0.96 -9.29 -9.47
N PRO A 156 -1.73 -8.19 -9.63
CA PRO A 156 -2.54 -7.94 -10.82
C PRO A 156 -1.74 -7.58 -12.10
N SER A 157 -0.46 -7.23 -11.96
CA SER A 157 0.45 -6.96 -13.09
C SER A 157 0.67 -8.18 -14.00
N HIS A 158 1.18 -7.96 -15.22
CA HIS A 158 1.62 -9.04 -16.14
C HIS A 158 0.51 -10.09 -16.39
N GLY A 159 -0.69 -9.62 -16.76
CA GLY A 159 -1.87 -10.48 -16.95
C GLY A 159 -2.42 -11.08 -15.66
N GLY A 160 -2.15 -10.46 -14.50
CA GLY A 160 -2.55 -10.89 -13.16
C GLY A 160 -4.00 -10.65 -12.78
N ALA A 161 -4.70 -9.76 -13.50
CA ALA A 161 -5.98 -9.20 -13.06
C ALA A 161 -7.05 -10.25 -12.75
N ALA A 162 -7.26 -11.24 -13.62
CA ALA A 162 -8.29 -12.27 -13.41
C ALA A 162 -7.99 -13.13 -12.17
N ALA A 163 -6.74 -13.55 -12.01
CA ALA A 163 -6.31 -14.35 -10.86
C ALA A 163 -6.30 -13.56 -9.54
N PHE A 164 -6.07 -12.25 -9.61
CA PHE A 164 -6.21 -11.34 -8.45
C PHE A 164 -7.67 -11.28 -7.98
N ALA A 165 -8.59 -10.98 -8.90
CA ALA A 165 -10.02 -10.89 -8.59
C ALA A 165 -10.57 -12.22 -8.05
N GLU A 166 -10.21 -13.31 -8.70
CA GLU A 166 -10.61 -14.66 -8.29
C GLU A 166 -9.97 -15.09 -6.96
N GLY A 167 -8.77 -14.59 -6.66
CA GLY A 167 -8.16 -14.75 -5.34
C GLY A 167 -8.93 -14.03 -4.24
N LEU A 168 -9.33 -12.78 -4.48
CA LEU A 168 -10.10 -11.99 -3.49
C LEU A 168 -11.50 -12.57 -3.27
N ARG A 169 -12.19 -13.02 -4.31
CA ARG A 169 -13.52 -13.67 -4.19
C ARG A 169 -13.56 -14.90 -3.30
N ARG A 170 -12.43 -15.59 -3.13
CA ARG A 170 -12.35 -16.77 -2.25
C ARG A 170 -12.02 -16.43 -0.80
N LEU A 171 -11.56 -15.21 -0.55
CA LEU A 171 -11.14 -14.74 0.77
C LEU A 171 -12.20 -13.83 1.43
N HIS A 172 -13.17 -13.37 0.64
CA HIS A 172 -14.35 -12.60 1.04
C HIS A 172 -15.59 -13.49 0.95
#